data_AF-B1AHH4-F1
#
_entry.id   AF-B1AHH4-F1
#
_cell.length_a   1.000
_cell.length_b   1.000
_cell.length_c   1.000
_cell.angle_alpha   90.00
_cell.angle_beta   90.00
_cell.angle_gamma   90.00
#
_symmetry.space_group_name_H-M   'P 1'
#
loop_
_entity.id
_entity.type
_entity.pdbx_description
1 polymer ?
#
loop_
_entity_poly.entity_id
_entity_poly.type
_entity_poly.pdbx_seq_one_letter_code
_entity_poly.pdbx_strand_id
1 'polypeptide(L)'
;MDLCHPEPAELSSGETEELQRIKWHRKQLLEDIQKLKDEIADVFAQIDCFESAEESRMAQKEKELCIGRKKFNMDPAKGIQYFIEHKLLTPDVQDIARFLYKGEGLNKTAIGTYLGE
;
A
#
# COMPACT_ATOMS: atom_id res chain seq x y z
N MET A 1 21.55 -19.35 -71.60
CA MET A 1 20.41 -18.60 -71.05
C MET A 1 20.83 -18.18 -69.67
N ASP A 2 21.44 -17.00 -69.57
CA ASP A 2 22.01 -16.48 -68.33
C ASP A 2 20.90 -16.10 -67.35
N LEU A 3 20.91 -16.74 -66.19
CA LEU A 3 20.07 -16.41 -65.05
C LEU A 3 20.65 -15.14 -64.41
N CYS A 4 20.11 -14.00 -64.80
CA CYS A 4 20.39 -12.71 -64.16
C CYS A 4 19.80 -12.73 -62.74
N HIS A 5 20.65 -13.00 -61.74
CA HIS A 5 20.33 -12.75 -60.34
C HIS A 5 20.28 -11.23 -60.13
N PRO A 6 19.22 -10.68 -59.51
CA PRO A 6 19.22 -9.28 -59.12
C PRO A 6 20.28 -9.08 -58.04
N GLU A 7 21.34 -8.38 -58.39
CA GLU A 7 22.40 -7.96 -57.46
C GLU A 7 21.74 -7.10 -56.36
N PRO A 8 21.93 -7.43 -55.07
CA PRO A 8 21.36 -6.62 -53.99
C PRO A 8 22.03 -5.26 -54.06
N ALA A 9 21.23 -4.20 -54.27
CA ALA A 9 21.73 -2.84 -54.36
C ALA A 9 22.66 -2.53 -53.15
N GLU A 10 23.96 -2.40 -53.42
CA GLU A 10 24.94 -2.01 -52.42
C GLU A 10 24.65 -0.57 -51.98
N LEU A 11 24.36 -0.39 -50.70
CA LEU A 11 24.06 0.92 -50.12
C LEU A 11 25.25 1.87 -50.30
N SER A 12 24.98 3.14 -50.59
CA SER A 12 26.01 4.18 -50.59
C SER A 12 26.67 4.31 -49.21
N SER A 13 27.91 4.79 -49.16
CA SER A 13 28.63 5.06 -47.90
C SER A 13 27.80 5.93 -46.95
N GLY A 14 27.13 6.97 -47.47
CA GLY A 14 26.29 7.86 -46.66
C GLY A 14 25.04 7.19 -46.09
N GLU A 15 24.38 6.34 -46.88
CA GLU A 15 23.19 5.58 -46.46
C GLU A 15 23.55 4.52 -45.40
N THR A 16 24.73 3.91 -45.54
CA THR A 16 25.24 2.93 -44.57
C THR A 16 25.50 3.58 -43.20
N GLU A 17 26.14 4.76 -43.18
CA GLU A 17 26.37 5.51 -41.94
C GLU A 17 25.06 5.94 -41.27
N GLU A 18 24.09 6.42 -42.05
CA GLU A 18 22.78 6.80 -41.53
C GLU A 18 22.02 5.61 -40.95
N LEU A 19 22.04 4.46 -41.64
CA LEU A 19 21.46 3.23 -41.14
C LEU A 19 22.11 2.77 -39.83
N GLN A 20 23.43 2.93 -39.69
CA GLN A 20 24.11 2.64 -38.42
C GLN A 20 23.68 3.58 -37.30
N ARG A 21 23.54 4.89 -37.58
CA ARG A 21 22.99 5.84 -36.59
C ARG A 21 21.59 5.45 -36.15
N ILE A 22 20.70 5.12 -37.09
CA ILE A 22 19.32 4.71 -36.78
C ILE A 22 19.31 3.44 -35.92
N LYS A 23 20.14 2.44 -36.27
CA LYS A 23 20.27 1.20 -35.49
C LYS A 23 20.77 1.46 -34.07
N TRP A 24 21.74 2.35 -33.90
CA TRP A 24 22.25 2.74 -32.58
C TRP A 24 21.17 3.43 -31.75
N HIS A 25 20.47 4.42 -32.31
CA HIS A 25 19.38 5.12 -31.60
C HIS A 25 18.24 4.16 -31.24
N ARG A 26 17.86 3.26 -32.16
CA ARG A 26 16.87 2.22 -31.88
C ARG A 26 17.30 1.32 -30.71
N LYS A 27 18.58 0.96 -30.63
CA LYS A 27 19.09 0.16 -29.52
C LYS A 27 18.97 0.90 -28.19
N GLN A 28 19.35 2.18 -28.15
CA GLN A 28 19.23 3.01 -26.94
C GLN A 28 17.76 3.13 -26.50
N LEU A 29 16.84 3.42 -27.42
CA LEU A 29 15.41 3.51 -27.10
C LEU A 29 14.84 2.19 -26.54
N LEU A 30 15.30 1.05 -27.06
CA LEU A 30 14.88 -0.25 -26.53
C LEU A 30 15.42 -0.51 -25.13
N GLU A 31 16.65 -0.10 -24.84
CA GLU A 31 17.24 -0.17 -23.50
C GLU A 31 16.48 0.73 -22.53
N ASP A 32 16.15 1.97 -22.92
CA ASP A 32 15.37 2.91 -22.11
C ASP A 32 13.96 2.39 -21.84
N ILE A 33 13.27 1.85 -22.85
CA ILE A 33 11.95 1.22 -22.67
C ILE A 33 12.04 0.06 -21.68
N GLN A 34 13.07 -0.77 -21.78
CA GLN A 34 13.23 -1.90 -20.86
C GLN A 34 13.48 -1.41 -19.44
N LYS A 35 14.34 -0.40 -19.26
CA LYS A 35 14.59 0.19 -17.95
C LYS A 35 13.33 0.78 -17.33
N LEU A 36 12.53 1.52 -18.11
CA LEU A 36 11.26 2.06 -17.63
C LEU A 36 10.28 0.96 -17.22
N LYS A 37 10.24 -0.16 -17.95
CA LYS A 37 9.40 -1.30 -17.58
C LYS A 37 9.85 -1.93 -16.26
N ASP A 38 11.15 -2.05 -16.04
CA ASP A 38 11.71 -2.59 -14.80
C ASP A 38 11.42 -1.65 -13.62
N GLU A 39 11.60 -0.34 -13.80
CA GLU A 39 11.24 0.68 -12.79
C GLU A 39 9.75 0.64 -12.45
N ILE A 40 8.87 0.47 -13.43
CA ILE A 40 7.42 0.31 -13.20
C ILE A 40 7.14 -0.95 -12.39
N ALA A 41 7.77 -2.08 -12.73
CA ALA A 41 7.59 -3.34 -12.02
C ALA A 41 8.03 -3.22 -10.54
N ASP A 42 9.14 -2.54 -10.28
CA ASP A 42 9.64 -2.30 -8.93
C ASP A 42 8.70 -1.41 -8.11
N VAL A 43 8.09 -0.40 -8.74
CA VAL A 43 7.09 0.46 -8.09
C VAL A 43 5.83 -0.34 -7.75
N PHE A 44 5.34 -1.19 -8.65
CA PHE A 44 4.18 -2.05 -8.36
C PHE A 44 4.47 -3.01 -7.19
N ALA A 45 5.62 -3.67 -7.18
CA ALA A 45 6.01 -4.56 -6.08
C ALA A 45 6.08 -3.82 -4.73
N GLN A 46 6.52 -2.57 -4.72
CA GLN A 46 6.52 -1.73 -3.51
C GLN A 46 5.11 -1.36 -3.05
N ILE A 47 4.20 -1.05 -3.98
CA ILE A 47 2.80 -0.76 -3.67
C ILE A 47 2.14 -1.98 -3.01
N ASP A 48 2.26 -3.16 -3.64
CA ASP A 48 1.66 -4.39 -3.12
C ASP A 48 2.17 -4.73 -1.70
N CYS A 49 3.47 -4.57 -1.48
CA CYS A 49 4.08 -4.77 -0.17
C CYS A 49 3.53 -3.79 0.88
N PHE A 50 3.36 -2.51 0.51
CA PHE A 50 2.81 -1.49 1.39
C PHE A 50 1.34 -1.77 1.74
N GLU A 51 0.53 -2.14 0.75
CA GLU A 51 -0.89 -2.49 0.94
C GLU A 51 -1.05 -3.68 1.89
N SER A 52 -0.28 -4.75 1.67
CA SER A 52 -0.29 -5.93 2.55
C SER A 52 0.11 -5.58 4.00
N ALA A 53 1.13 -4.74 4.16
CA ALA A 53 1.58 -4.29 5.48
C ALA A 53 0.52 -3.40 6.17
N GLU A 54 -0.18 -2.54 5.43
CA GLU A 54 -1.26 -1.70 5.96
C GLU A 54 -2.48 -2.54 6.34
N GLU A 55 -2.88 -3.50 5.51
CA GLU A 55 -3.99 -4.41 5.82
C GLU A 55 -3.73 -5.19 7.12
N SER A 56 -2.49 -5.69 7.30
CA SER A 56 -2.07 -6.35 8.53
C SER A 56 -2.14 -5.42 9.76
N ARG A 57 -1.69 -4.16 9.63
CA ARG A 57 -1.79 -3.15 10.69
C ARG A 57 -3.24 -2.86 11.06
N MET A 58 -4.12 -2.70 10.07
CA MET A 58 -5.54 -2.46 10.28
C MET A 58 -6.21 -3.64 10.97
N ALA A 59 -5.93 -4.87 10.53
CA ALA A 59 -6.45 -6.08 11.16
C ALA A 59 -6.00 -6.23 12.61
N GLN A 60 -4.73 -5.91 12.90
CA GLN A 60 -4.21 -5.90 14.27
C GLN A 60 -4.94 -4.87 15.14
N LYS A 61 -5.11 -3.64 14.64
CA LYS A 61 -5.82 -2.57 15.37
C LYS A 61 -7.26 -2.95 15.67
N GLU A 62 -7.98 -3.53 14.70
CA GLU A 62 -9.37 -3.98 14.91
C GLU A 62 -9.46 -5.10 15.96
N LYS A 63 -8.47 -6.01 15.97
CA LYS A 63 -8.38 -7.05 17.00
C LYS A 63 -8.22 -6.46 18.39
N GLU A 64 -7.35 -5.46 18.56
CA GLU A 64 -7.17 -4.79 19.86
C GLU A 64 -8.44 -4.04 20.29
N LEU A 65 -9.11 -3.35 19.38
CA LEU A 65 -10.40 -2.71 19.65
C LEU A 65 -11.46 -3.73 20.09
N CYS A 66 -11.54 -4.89 19.42
CA CYS A 66 -12.44 -5.98 19.82
C CYS A 66 -12.16 -6.51 21.23
N ILE A 67 -10.88 -6.69 21.59
CA ILE A 67 -10.47 -7.11 22.93
C ILE A 67 -10.85 -6.04 23.96
N GLY A 68 -10.57 -4.77 23.68
CA GLY A 68 -10.91 -3.65 24.56
C GLY A 68 -12.42 -3.54 24.82
N ARG A 69 -13.24 -3.69 23.77
CA ARG A 69 -14.71 -3.70 23.89
C ARG A 69 -15.20 -4.84 24.78
N LYS A 70 -14.65 -6.05 24.61
CA LYS A 70 -14.97 -7.19 25.47
C LYS A 70 -14.57 -6.94 26.92
N LYS A 71 -13.38 -6.38 27.16
CA LYS A 71 -12.91 -6.01 28.51
C LYS A 71 -13.83 -4.99 29.15
N PHE A 72 -14.16 -3.90 28.45
CA PHE A 72 -15.09 -2.88 28.92
C PHE A 72 -16.46 -3.46 29.26
N ASN A 73 -17.00 -4.32 28.40
CA ASN A 73 -18.31 -4.93 28.62
C ASN A 73 -18.33 -5.91 29.81
N MET A 74 -17.18 -6.42 30.24
CA MET A 74 -17.04 -7.25 31.44
C MET A 74 -16.76 -6.42 32.70
N ASP A 75 -15.88 -5.42 32.58
CA ASP A 75 -15.41 -4.55 33.65
C ASP A 75 -15.07 -3.18 33.02
N PRO A 76 -15.94 -2.17 33.17
CA PRO A 76 -15.79 -0.91 32.45
C PRO A 76 -14.50 -0.16 32.78
N ALA A 77 -14.10 -0.13 34.06
CA ALA A 77 -12.88 0.52 34.50
C ALA A 77 -11.63 -0.13 33.90
N LYS A 78 -11.55 -1.48 33.94
CA LYS A 78 -10.45 -2.22 33.29
C LYS A 78 -10.47 -2.09 31.77
N GLY A 79 -11.65 -1.95 31.16
CA GLY A 79 -11.79 -1.68 29.74
C GLY A 79 -11.16 -0.35 29.34
N ILE A 80 -11.50 0.73 30.04
CA ILE A 80 -10.91 2.06 29.81
C ILE A 80 -9.40 2.04 30.03
N GLN A 81 -8.93 1.40 31.11
CA GLN A 81 -7.50 1.22 31.35
C GLN A 81 -6.81 0.49 30.19
N TYR A 82 -7.40 -0.60 29.68
CA TYR A 82 -6.86 -1.32 28.53
C TYR A 82 -6.76 -0.44 27.29
N PHE A 83 -7.80 0.34 26.98
CA PHE A 83 -7.76 1.25 25.82
C PHE A 83 -6.67 2.31 25.97
N ILE A 84 -6.43 2.83 27.19
CA ILE A 84 -5.36 3.81 27.46
C ILE A 84 -3.97 3.17 27.34
N GLU A 85 -3.76 2.01 27.97
CA GLU A 85 -2.48 1.29 27.94
C GLU A 85 -2.07 0.90 26.51
N HIS A 86 -3.03 0.48 25.70
CA HIS A 86 -2.82 0.17 24.28
C HIS A 86 -2.86 1.39 23.35
N LYS A 87 -2.96 2.61 23.90
CA LYS A 87 -2.99 3.89 23.14
C LYS A 87 -4.13 3.97 22.11
N LEU A 88 -5.22 3.27 22.38
CA LEU A 88 -6.45 3.27 21.58
C LEU A 88 -7.43 4.37 22.05
N LEU A 89 -7.22 4.89 23.26
CA LEU A 89 -7.95 5.99 23.86
C LEU A 89 -6.97 6.84 24.68
N THR A 90 -7.13 8.16 24.69
CA THR A 90 -6.33 9.00 25.57
C THR A 90 -6.95 9.00 26.98
N PRO A 91 -6.17 9.29 28.03
CA PRO A 91 -6.71 9.44 29.38
C PRO A 91 -7.50 10.75 29.58
N ASP A 92 -7.70 11.55 28.53
CA ASP A 92 -8.47 12.79 28.64
C ASP A 92 -9.97 12.50 28.82
N VAL A 93 -10.60 13.22 29.74
CA VAL A 93 -12.01 13.00 30.10
C VAL A 93 -12.94 13.27 28.92
N GLN A 94 -12.63 14.25 28.06
CA GLN A 94 -13.46 14.54 26.89
C GLN A 94 -13.35 13.43 25.85
N ASP A 95 -12.16 12.86 25.67
CA ASP A 95 -11.95 11.73 24.76
C ASP A 95 -12.67 10.47 25.26
N ILE A 96 -12.60 10.19 26.58
CA ILE A 96 -13.35 9.09 27.19
C ILE A 96 -14.87 9.32 27.04
N ALA A 97 -15.36 10.53 27.30
CA ALA A 97 -16.77 10.85 27.13
C ALA A 97 -17.23 10.67 25.68
N ARG A 98 -16.43 11.11 24.70
CA ARG A 98 -16.73 10.91 23.26
C ARG A 98 -16.70 9.43 22.87
N PHE A 99 -15.76 8.65 23.41
CA PHE A 99 -15.69 7.21 23.21
C PHE A 99 -16.95 6.50 23.72
N LEU A 100 -17.36 6.80 24.96
CA LEU A 100 -18.57 6.24 25.57
C LEU A 100 -19.84 6.68 24.84
N TYR A 101 -19.91 7.95 24.43
CA TYR A 101 -21.03 8.50 23.68
C TYR A 101 -21.18 7.84 22.31
N LYS A 102 -20.06 7.62 21.59
CA LYS A 102 -20.07 6.88 20.33
C LYS A 102 -20.57 5.44 20.55
N GLY A 103 -20.16 4.81 21.65
CA GLY A 103 -20.74 3.57 22.15
C GLY A 103 -20.59 2.36 21.22
N GLU A 104 -19.65 2.41 20.26
CA GLU A 104 -19.52 1.40 19.21
C GLU A 104 -19.09 0.05 19.78
N GLY A 105 -20.02 -0.91 19.81
CA GLY A 105 -19.79 -2.25 20.37
C GLY A 105 -19.63 -2.28 21.90
N LEU A 106 -20.02 -1.20 22.59
CA LEU A 106 -20.08 -1.12 24.04
C LEU A 106 -21.49 -1.42 24.54
N ASN A 107 -21.60 -2.16 25.64
CA ASN A 107 -22.86 -2.44 26.29
C ASN A 107 -23.34 -1.19 27.04
N LYS A 108 -24.56 -0.73 26.74
CA LYS A 108 -25.17 0.46 27.38
C LYS A 108 -25.27 0.33 28.89
N THR A 109 -25.48 -0.88 29.42
CA THR A 109 -25.49 -1.12 30.86
C THR A 109 -24.09 -0.91 31.47
N ALA A 110 -23.04 -1.41 30.81
CA ALA A 110 -21.65 -1.21 31.23
C ALA A 110 -21.24 0.27 31.19
N ILE A 111 -21.69 1.00 30.16
CA ILE A 111 -21.55 2.46 30.10
C ILE A 111 -22.24 3.12 31.30
N GLY A 112 -23.49 2.73 31.59
CA GLY A 112 -24.23 3.25 32.74
C GLY A 112 -23.55 2.98 34.08
N THR A 113 -22.99 1.78 34.26
CA THR A 113 -22.20 1.42 35.44
C THR A 113 -20.98 2.32 35.57
N TYR A 114 -20.20 2.50 34.50
CA TYR A 114 -19.00 3.34 34.52
C TYR A 114 -19.28 4.81 34.83
N LEU A 115 -20.38 5.35 34.30
CA LEU A 115 -20.78 6.74 34.53
C LEU A 115 -21.47 6.96 35.88
N GLY A 116 -21.90 5.87 36.53
CA GLY A 116 -22.60 5.91 37.82
C GLY A 116 -21.71 5.71 39.03
N GLU A 117 -20.42 5.40 38.83
CA GLU A 117 -19.37 5.46 39.86
C GLU A 117 -18.92 6.91 40.10
#